data_AF-A0AAT9IUJ0-F1
#
_entry.id   AF-A0AAT9IUJ0-F1
#
_cell.length_a   1.000
_cell.length_b   1.000
_cell.length_c   1.000
_cell.angle_alpha   90.00
_cell.angle_beta   90.00
_cell.angle_gamma   90.00
#
_symmetry.space_group_name_H-M   'P 1'
#
loop_
_entity.id
_entity.type
_entity.pdbx_description
1 polymer ?
#
loop_
_entity_poly.entity_id
_entity_poly.type
_entity_poly.pdbx_seq_one_letter_code
_entity_poly.pdbx_strand_id
1 'polypeptide(L)'
;MKITAIPSVNALLPAQPIEPVANAPDKIVPEAWESMHARNRARFRRLTNVLSDDQGTYTFEERLAAMQALNGMAASGELRGIDARSARLYRELTANSELAQREAAISQDEVKAVVRAIEDHSSPHDAQAAFFDTLSEEDKAVHFSLNANAIDPHGHQPYVTLEQYRQKLKTPDAAEDTLAPGSLISSTI
;
A
#
# COMPACT_ATOMS: atom_id res chain seq x y z
N MET A 1 -0.91 73.39 -13.87
CA MET A 1 -0.59 71.95 -13.86
C MET A 1 -1.80 71.17 -13.36
N LYS A 2 -2.39 70.30 -14.18
CA LYS A 2 -3.06 69.08 -13.72
C LYS A 2 -3.24 68.14 -14.91
N ILE A 3 -2.52 67.05 -14.84
CA ILE A 3 -2.41 65.99 -15.84
C ILE A 3 -3.73 65.20 -15.79
N THR A 4 -4.48 65.20 -16.89
CA THR A 4 -5.67 64.35 -17.03
C THR A 4 -5.22 62.96 -17.48
N ALA A 5 -5.54 61.96 -16.65
CA ALA A 5 -5.15 60.57 -16.82
C ALA A 5 -5.88 59.90 -17.99
N ILE A 6 -5.19 58.95 -18.63
CA ILE A 6 -5.68 58.07 -19.69
C ILE A 6 -6.65 57.06 -19.07
N PRO A 7 -7.88 56.87 -19.61
CA PRO A 7 -8.79 55.84 -19.10
C PRO A 7 -8.42 54.45 -19.64
N SER A 8 -8.20 53.52 -18.72
CA SER A 8 -8.10 52.08 -18.95
C SER A 8 -9.43 51.51 -19.48
N VAL A 9 -9.37 50.80 -20.59
CA VAL A 9 -10.52 50.11 -21.19
C VAL A 9 -10.71 48.77 -20.47
N ASN A 10 -11.60 48.76 -19.47
CA ASN A 10 -12.14 47.53 -18.89
C ASN A 10 -13.46 47.23 -19.62
N ALA A 11 -13.38 46.50 -20.73
CA ALA A 11 -14.57 46.04 -21.45
C ALA A 11 -15.00 44.68 -20.89
N LEU A 12 -16.11 44.71 -20.14
CA LEU A 12 -16.85 43.56 -19.64
C LEU A 12 -17.17 42.57 -20.78
N LEU A 13 -16.77 41.31 -20.62
CA LEU A 13 -17.40 40.18 -21.31
C LEU A 13 -18.64 39.75 -20.51
N PRO A 14 -19.79 39.45 -21.15
CA PRO A 14 -20.98 38.99 -20.45
C PRO A 14 -20.76 37.60 -19.83
N ALA A 15 -21.21 37.43 -18.58
CA ALA A 15 -21.20 36.15 -17.88
C ALA A 15 -22.06 35.13 -18.65
N GLN A 16 -21.44 34.06 -19.14
CA GLN A 16 -22.12 32.91 -19.72
C GLN A 16 -22.90 32.18 -18.61
N PRO A 17 -24.18 31.81 -18.80
CA PRO A 17 -24.90 30.96 -17.86
C PRO A 17 -24.22 29.60 -17.77
N ILE A 18 -23.86 29.16 -16.57
CA ILE A 18 -23.35 27.81 -16.32
C ILE A 18 -24.54 26.85 -16.43
N GLU A 19 -24.62 26.10 -17.52
CA GLU A 19 -25.60 25.01 -17.64
C GLU A 19 -25.30 23.95 -16.56
N PRO A 20 -26.31 23.45 -15.83
CA PRO A 20 -26.10 22.35 -14.90
C PRO A 20 -25.71 21.09 -15.69
N VAL A 21 -24.53 20.55 -15.41
CA VAL A 21 -24.05 19.29 -16.00
C VAL A 21 -24.99 18.16 -15.62
N ALA A 22 -25.88 17.77 -16.53
CA ALA A 22 -26.96 16.80 -16.32
C ALA A 22 -26.51 15.33 -16.25
N ASN A 23 -25.23 15.05 -15.96
CA ASN A 23 -24.69 13.70 -15.84
C ASN A 23 -23.66 13.63 -14.69
N ALA A 24 -24.07 14.01 -13.48
CA ALA A 24 -23.41 13.46 -12.30
C ALA A 24 -23.83 11.98 -12.21
N PRO A 25 -22.89 11.02 -12.11
CA PRO A 25 -23.25 9.62 -11.98
C PRO A 25 -24.20 9.46 -10.79
N ASP A 26 -25.28 8.70 -11.02
CA ASP A 26 -26.34 8.45 -10.05
C ASP A 26 -25.78 8.27 -8.65
N LYS A 27 -26.37 9.00 -7.69
CA LYS A 27 -26.17 8.79 -6.25
C LYS A 27 -26.02 7.30 -5.98
N ILE A 28 -24.90 6.89 -5.39
CA ILE A 28 -24.73 5.54 -4.89
C ILE A 28 -25.96 5.21 -4.05
N VAL A 29 -26.79 4.27 -4.53
CA VAL A 29 -28.04 3.89 -3.88
C VAL A 29 -27.67 3.34 -2.50
N PRO A 30 -28.24 3.84 -1.39
CA PRO A 30 -27.90 3.40 -0.04
C PRO A 30 -27.90 1.87 0.14
N GLU A 31 -28.80 1.18 -0.56
CA GLU A 31 -28.91 -0.28 -0.57
C GLU A 31 -27.67 -0.98 -1.18
N ALA A 32 -27.11 -0.44 -2.26
CA ALA A 32 -25.88 -0.95 -2.87
C ALA A 32 -24.66 -0.74 -1.95
N TRP A 33 -24.64 0.40 -1.25
CA TRP A 33 -23.60 0.75 -0.28
C TRP A 33 -23.64 -0.15 0.96
N GLU A 34 -24.82 -0.42 1.51
CA GLU A 34 -25.02 -1.34 2.63
C GLU A 34 -24.61 -2.78 2.27
N SER A 35 -24.94 -3.24 1.06
CA SER A 35 -24.52 -4.54 0.54
C SER A 35 -23.00 -4.66 0.38
N MET A 36 -22.32 -3.60 -0.08
CA MET A 36 -20.86 -3.56 -0.16
C MET A 36 -20.21 -3.62 1.22
N HIS A 37 -20.67 -2.82 2.19
CA HIS A 37 -20.16 -2.88 3.56
C HIS A 37 -20.39 -4.23 4.23
N ALA A 38 -21.55 -4.86 4.00
CA ALA A 38 -21.82 -6.20 4.50
C ALA A 38 -20.83 -7.23 3.94
N ARG A 39 -20.54 -7.16 2.63
CA ARG A 39 -19.52 -8.01 1.98
C ARG A 39 -18.12 -7.76 2.54
N ASN A 40 -17.73 -6.50 2.73
CA ASN A 40 -16.42 -6.15 3.30
C ASN A 40 -16.29 -6.65 4.73
N ARG A 41 -17.32 -6.50 5.58
CA ARG A 41 -17.32 -7.06 6.94
C ARG A 41 -17.22 -8.59 6.95
N ALA A 42 -17.92 -9.27 6.04
CA ALA A 42 -17.85 -10.72 5.94
C ALA A 42 -16.46 -11.19 5.46
N ARG A 43 -15.86 -10.48 4.49
CA ARG A 43 -14.50 -10.72 4.03
C ARG A 43 -13.48 -10.51 5.15
N PHE A 44 -13.56 -9.38 5.86
CA PHE A 44 -12.73 -9.07 7.02
C PHE A 44 -12.77 -10.21 8.05
N ARG A 45 -13.96 -10.61 8.49
CA ARG A 45 -14.12 -11.69 9.49
C ARG A 45 -13.48 -13.00 9.03
N ARG A 46 -13.64 -13.38 7.76
CA ARG A 46 -13.00 -14.59 7.22
C ARG A 46 -11.48 -14.49 7.30
N LEU A 47 -10.91 -13.38 6.84
CA LEU A 47 -9.46 -13.18 6.85
C LEU A 47 -8.90 -13.15 8.28
N THR A 48 -9.56 -12.45 9.19
CA THR A 48 -9.12 -12.41 10.60
C THR A 48 -9.24 -13.76 11.29
N ASN A 49 -10.24 -14.59 10.93
CA ASN A 49 -10.33 -15.95 11.47
C ASN A 49 -9.18 -16.85 11.01
N VAL A 50 -8.71 -16.68 9.76
CA VAL A 50 -7.52 -17.38 9.26
C VAL A 50 -6.27 -16.94 10.02
N LEU A 51 -6.14 -15.64 10.29
CA LEU A 51 -4.95 -15.06 10.92
C LEU A 51 -4.91 -15.24 12.44
N SER A 52 -6.06 -15.36 13.09
CA SER A 52 -6.18 -15.62 14.54
C SER A 52 -6.20 -17.11 14.88
N ASP A 53 -6.11 -18.00 13.89
CA ASP A 53 -6.09 -19.45 14.13
C ASP A 53 -4.75 -19.87 14.74
N ASP A 54 -4.81 -20.22 16.02
CA ASP A 54 -3.70 -20.74 16.81
C ASP A 54 -3.66 -22.28 16.84
N GLN A 55 -4.67 -22.95 16.27
CA GLN A 55 -4.81 -24.40 16.26
C GLN A 55 -4.09 -25.08 15.08
N GLY A 56 -3.46 -24.30 14.19
CA GLY A 56 -2.73 -24.82 13.03
C GLY A 56 -3.64 -25.40 11.94
N THR A 57 -4.89 -24.95 11.88
CA THR A 57 -5.87 -25.35 10.85
C THR A 57 -5.46 -24.85 9.47
N TYR A 58 -4.90 -23.64 9.39
CA TYR A 58 -4.47 -23.03 8.14
C TYR A 58 -2.96 -23.15 7.92
N THR A 59 -2.60 -23.43 6.67
CA THR A 59 -1.20 -23.48 6.22
C THR A 59 -0.54 -22.10 6.29
N PHE A 60 0.80 -22.08 6.21
CA PHE A 60 1.56 -20.83 6.09
C PHE A 60 1.10 -20.01 4.88
N GLU A 61 0.92 -20.63 3.72
CA GLU A 61 0.49 -19.95 2.49
C GLU A 61 -0.90 -19.31 2.64
N GLU A 62 -1.86 -20.03 3.25
CA GLU A 62 -3.20 -19.49 3.50
C GLU A 62 -3.17 -18.30 4.46
N ARG A 63 -2.36 -18.38 5.53
CA ARG A 63 -2.19 -17.27 6.47
C ARG A 63 -1.51 -16.07 5.82
N LEU A 64 -0.49 -16.30 5.00
CA LEU A 64 0.19 -15.24 4.26
C LEU A 64 -0.73 -14.55 3.26
N ALA A 65 -1.48 -15.31 2.47
CA ALA A 65 -2.49 -14.78 1.55
C ALA A 65 -3.58 -14.01 2.29
N ALA A 66 -4.00 -14.49 3.47
CA ALA A 66 -4.99 -13.80 4.28
C ALA A 66 -4.47 -12.45 4.81
N MET A 67 -3.20 -12.39 5.22
CA MET A 67 -2.57 -11.14 5.67
C MET A 67 -2.43 -10.14 4.51
N GLN A 68 -1.95 -10.59 3.36
CA GLN A 68 -1.84 -9.75 2.16
C GLN A 68 -3.20 -9.20 1.74
N ALA A 69 -4.23 -10.04 1.70
CA ALA A 69 -5.59 -9.61 1.39
C ALA A 69 -6.15 -8.63 2.43
N LEU A 70 -5.86 -8.83 3.73
CA LEU A 70 -6.29 -7.94 4.79
C LEU A 70 -5.63 -6.56 4.68
N ASN A 71 -4.34 -6.52 4.37
CA ASN A 71 -3.61 -5.28 4.10
C ASN A 71 -4.13 -4.58 2.85
N GLY A 72 -4.46 -5.32 1.78
CA GLY A 72 -5.10 -4.78 0.59
C GLY A 72 -6.46 -4.15 0.87
N MET A 73 -7.29 -4.77 1.72
CA MET A 73 -8.56 -4.16 2.16
C MET A 73 -8.35 -2.84 2.91
N ALA A 74 -7.25 -2.73 3.69
CA ALA A 74 -6.92 -1.50 4.38
C ALA A 74 -6.46 -0.42 3.38
N ALA A 75 -5.57 -0.77 2.45
CA ALA A 75 -5.05 0.12 1.43
C ALA A 75 -6.16 0.67 0.52
N SER A 76 -7.11 -0.17 0.09
CA SER A 76 -8.25 0.22 -0.75
C SER A 76 -9.37 0.95 -0.01
N GLY A 77 -9.25 1.12 1.32
CA GLY A 77 -10.27 1.77 2.14
C GLY A 77 -11.53 0.93 2.36
N GLU A 78 -11.51 -0.37 2.05
CA GLU A 78 -12.63 -1.30 2.28
C GLU A 78 -12.96 -1.48 3.76
N LEU A 79 -12.01 -1.16 4.66
CA LEU A 79 -12.18 -1.17 6.10
C LEU A 79 -12.86 0.09 6.66
N ARG A 80 -13.22 1.08 5.84
CA ARG A 80 -13.96 2.25 6.34
C ARG A 80 -15.31 1.84 6.93
N GLY A 81 -15.60 2.35 8.13
CA GLY A 81 -16.87 2.10 8.83
C GLY A 81 -16.96 0.75 9.55
N ILE A 82 -15.85 0.02 9.73
CA ILE A 82 -15.81 -1.10 10.68
C ILE A 82 -15.93 -0.58 12.12
N ASP A 83 -16.46 -1.42 13.01
CA ASP A 83 -16.58 -1.07 14.42
C ASP A 83 -15.20 -1.03 15.12
N ALA A 84 -15.16 -0.40 16.31
CA ALA A 84 -13.92 -0.20 17.05
C ALA A 84 -13.22 -1.51 17.44
N ARG A 85 -13.97 -2.59 17.65
CA ARG A 85 -13.39 -3.91 17.99
C ARG A 85 -12.71 -4.49 16.76
N SER A 86 -13.35 -4.46 15.59
CA SER A 86 -12.72 -4.87 14.33
C SER A 86 -11.49 -4.02 13.99
N ALA A 87 -11.55 -2.70 14.20
CA ALA A 87 -10.38 -1.84 13.99
C ALA A 87 -9.21 -2.17 14.92
N ARG A 88 -9.50 -2.53 16.18
CA ARG A 88 -8.48 -3.00 17.13
C ARG A 88 -7.89 -4.34 16.70
N LEU A 89 -8.73 -5.28 16.31
CA LEU A 89 -8.29 -6.61 15.84
C LEU A 89 -7.40 -6.50 14.60
N TYR A 90 -7.76 -5.64 13.65
CA TYR A 90 -6.91 -5.35 12.48
C TYR A 90 -5.51 -4.90 12.93
N ARG A 91 -5.43 -3.86 13.77
CA ARG A 91 -4.15 -3.33 14.27
C ARG A 91 -3.34 -4.39 15.02
N GLU A 92 -4.00 -5.22 15.82
CA GLU A 92 -3.35 -6.30 16.57
C GLU A 92 -2.76 -7.35 15.62
N LEU A 93 -3.49 -7.77 14.60
CA LEU A 93 -3.00 -8.72 13.61
C LEU A 93 -1.84 -8.14 12.79
N THR A 94 -1.94 -6.89 12.34
CA THR A 94 -0.89 -6.27 11.49
C THR A 94 0.33 -5.81 12.27
N ALA A 95 0.28 -5.73 13.60
CA ALA A 95 1.42 -5.35 14.44
C ALA A 95 2.05 -6.55 15.17
N ASN A 96 1.24 -7.50 15.63
CA ASN A 96 1.68 -8.53 16.59
C ASN A 96 1.60 -9.96 16.06
N SER A 97 1.07 -10.18 14.86
CA SER A 97 1.10 -11.53 14.27
C SER A 97 2.54 -11.95 13.98
N GLU A 98 2.77 -13.26 13.95
CA GLU A 98 4.06 -13.83 13.59
C GLU A 98 4.53 -13.39 12.21
N LEU A 99 3.63 -13.32 11.22
CA LEU A 99 3.93 -12.80 9.87
C LEU A 99 4.34 -11.32 9.89
N ALA A 100 3.68 -10.48 10.69
CA ALA A 100 4.02 -9.06 10.82
C ALA A 100 5.38 -8.86 11.51
N GLN A 101 5.66 -9.65 12.55
CA GLN A 101 6.94 -9.63 13.25
C GLN A 101 8.08 -10.12 12.36
N ARG A 102 7.86 -11.18 11.57
CA ARG A 102 8.82 -11.65 10.57
C ARG A 102 9.13 -10.57 9.56
N GLU A 103 8.11 -9.93 8.97
CA GLU A 103 8.37 -8.89 7.97
C GLU A 103 9.09 -7.67 8.56
N ALA A 104 8.72 -7.25 9.77
CA ALA A 104 9.42 -6.17 10.45
C ALA A 104 10.90 -6.50 10.70
N ALA A 105 11.21 -7.75 11.08
CA ALA A 105 12.59 -8.19 11.27
C ALA A 105 13.36 -8.24 9.94
N ILE A 106 12.76 -8.80 8.89
CA ILE A 106 13.37 -8.87 7.54
C ILE A 106 13.65 -7.46 7.01
N SER A 107 12.66 -6.56 7.04
CA SER A 107 12.81 -5.16 6.63
C SER A 107 13.90 -4.43 7.42
N GLN A 108 13.99 -4.68 8.74
CA GLN A 108 15.04 -4.07 9.55
C GLN A 108 16.43 -4.55 9.15
N ASP A 109 16.59 -5.83 8.88
CA ASP A 109 17.88 -6.41 8.50
C ASP A 109 18.28 -6.05 7.07
N GLU A 110 17.31 -5.91 6.16
CA GLU A 110 17.52 -5.36 4.82
C GLU A 110 18.09 -3.95 4.89
N VAL A 111 17.46 -3.07 5.68
CA VAL A 111 17.93 -1.70 5.88
C VAL A 111 19.36 -1.68 6.43
N LYS A 112 19.71 -2.55 7.39
CA LYS A 112 21.08 -2.65 7.90
C LYS A 112 22.06 -3.07 6.80
N ALA A 113 21.70 -4.03 5.96
CA ALA A 113 22.54 -4.49 4.86
C ALA A 113 22.78 -3.37 3.83
N VAL A 114 21.73 -2.63 3.46
CA VAL A 114 21.79 -1.51 2.52
C VAL A 114 22.60 -0.34 3.11
N VAL A 115 22.38 0.03 4.37
CA VAL A 115 23.14 1.09 5.04
C VAL A 115 24.63 0.75 5.09
N ARG A 116 24.97 -0.49 5.46
CA ARG A 116 26.37 -0.95 5.44
C ARG A 116 26.98 -0.85 4.05
N ALA A 117 26.23 -1.21 3.01
CA ALA A 117 26.71 -1.10 1.63
C ALA A 117 27.02 0.35 1.24
N ILE A 118 26.19 1.30 1.67
CA ILE A 118 26.42 2.75 1.50
C ILE A 118 27.69 3.19 2.24
N GLU A 119 27.87 2.76 3.49
CA GLU A 119 29.06 3.06 4.31
C GLU A 119 30.34 2.49 3.69
N ASP A 120 30.26 1.30 3.09
CA ASP A 120 31.36 0.61 2.41
C ASP A 120 31.58 1.14 0.95
N HIS A 121 30.87 2.19 0.54
CA HIS A 121 30.90 2.75 -0.82
C HIS A 121 30.63 1.73 -1.94
N SER A 122 29.75 0.77 -1.67
CA SER A 122 29.29 -0.26 -2.59
C SER A 122 27.85 -0.01 -3.05
N SER A 123 27.39 -0.77 -4.05
CA SER A 123 26.05 -0.62 -4.63
C SER A 123 24.95 -0.98 -3.61
N PRO A 124 24.06 -0.05 -3.21
CA PRO A 124 22.94 -0.34 -2.32
C PRO A 124 21.97 -1.37 -2.91
N HIS A 125 21.81 -1.33 -4.22
CA HIS A 125 20.96 -2.24 -4.97
C HIS A 125 21.50 -3.68 -4.95
N ASP A 126 22.81 -3.85 -5.18
CA ASP A 126 23.42 -5.18 -5.14
C ASP A 126 23.36 -5.78 -3.72
N ALA A 127 23.45 -4.93 -2.69
CA ALA A 127 23.29 -5.33 -1.31
C ALA A 127 21.86 -5.79 -0.99
N GLN A 128 20.85 -5.11 -1.53
CA GLN A 128 19.45 -5.52 -1.42
C GLN A 128 19.23 -6.89 -2.09
N ALA A 129 19.74 -7.07 -3.31
CA ALA A 129 19.65 -8.33 -4.04
C ALA A 129 20.34 -9.47 -3.30
N ALA A 130 21.55 -9.23 -2.80
CA ALA A 130 22.31 -10.20 -2.02
C ALA A 130 21.60 -10.57 -0.72
N PHE A 131 21.06 -9.58 0.01
CA PHE A 131 20.27 -9.82 1.22
C PHE A 131 19.06 -10.70 0.93
N PHE A 132 18.27 -10.38 -0.09
CA PHE A 132 17.10 -11.18 -0.47
C PHE A 132 17.47 -12.63 -0.82
N ASP A 133 18.60 -12.83 -1.49
CA ASP A 133 19.11 -14.19 -1.80
C ASP A 133 19.55 -14.97 -0.55
N THR A 134 19.83 -14.33 0.59
CA THR A 134 20.15 -14.99 1.87
C THR A 134 18.94 -15.46 2.68
N LEU A 135 17.74 -14.93 2.40
CA LEU A 135 16.53 -15.28 3.11
C LEU A 135 16.11 -16.75 2.86
N SER A 136 15.40 -17.34 3.83
CA SER A 136 14.73 -18.63 3.61
C SER A 136 13.61 -18.49 2.57
N GLU A 137 13.15 -19.58 1.96
CA GLU A 137 12.06 -19.51 0.98
C GLU A 137 10.75 -18.98 1.60
N GLU A 138 10.47 -19.32 2.87
CA GLU A 138 9.33 -18.74 3.60
C GLU A 138 9.50 -17.24 3.81
N ASP A 139 10.69 -16.78 4.23
CA ASP A 139 10.92 -15.36 4.50
C ASP A 139 10.94 -14.53 3.21
N LYS A 140 11.43 -15.10 2.10
CA LYS A 140 11.28 -14.50 0.77
C LYS A 140 9.80 -14.34 0.42
N ALA A 141 8.97 -15.34 0.71
CA ALA A 141 7.53 -15.26 0.45
C ALA A 141 6.84 -14.22 1.35
N VAL A 142 7.20 -14.14 2.64
CA VAL A 142 6.73 -13.10 3.58
C VAL A 142 7.06 -11.71 3.02
N HIS A 143 8.34 -11.47 2.76
CA HIS A 143 8.82 -10.17 2.32
C HIS A 143 8.28 -9.75 0.97
N PHE A 144 8.25 -10.69 0.02
CA PHE A 144 7.60 -10.45 -1.26
C PHE A 144 6.13 -10.10 -1.08
N SER A 145 5.36 -10.88 -0.32
CA SER A 145 3.89 -10.71 -0.28
C SER A 145 3.45 -9.50 0.55
N LEU A 146 4.15 -9.19 1.63
CA LEU A 146 3.73 -8.16 2.59
C LEU A 146 4.37 -6.80 2.35
N ASN A 147 5.48 -6.74 1.60
CA ASN A 147 6.21 -5.51 1.34
C ASN A 147 6.36 -5.25 -0.17
N ALA A 148 7.21 -6.02 -0.86
CA ALA A 148 7.55 -5.74 -2.26
C ALA A 148 6.36 -5.85 -3.23
N ASN A 149 5.40 -6.75 -2.94
CA ASN A 149 4.20 -7.00 -3.73
C ASN A 149 2.90 -6.71 -2.95
N ALA A 150 2.96 -5.74 -2.05
CA ALA A 150 1.79 -5.26 -1.35
C ALA A 150 0.74 -4.71 -2.33
N ILE A 151 -0.53 -4.91 -2.01
CA ILE A 151 -1.66 -4.41 -2.81
C ILE A 151 -1.76 -2.89 -2.62
N ASP A 152 -1.73 -2.14 -3.71
CA ASP A 152 -1.87 -0.68 -3.70
C ASP A 152 -3.32 -0.23 -3.38
N PRO A 153 -3.57 1.07 -3.14
CA PRO A 153 -4.92 1.57 -2.90
C PRO A 153 -5.93 1.35 -4.05
N HIS A 154 -5.45 1.00 -5.24
CA HIS A 154 -6.26 0.69 -6.42
C HIS A 154 -6.49 -0.82 -6.60
N GLY A 155 -5.94 -1.66 -5.73
CA GLY A 155 -6.09 -3.11 -5.80
C GLY A 155 -5.06 -3.81 -6.69
N HIS A 156 -4.02 -3.10 -7.13
CA HIS A 156 -2.98 -3.66 -7.99
C HIS A 156 -1.78 -4.15 -7.21
N GLN A 157 -1.11 -5.16 -7.76
CA GLN A 157 0.16 -5.68 -7.28
C GLN A 157 1.24 -5.35 -8.32
N PRO A 158 2.42 -4.86 -7.90
CA PRO A 158 3.48 -4.49 -8.83
C PRO A 158 4.09 -5.69 -9.57
N TYR A 159 4.03 -6.88 -8.99
CA TYR A 159 4.63 -8.09 -9.55
C TYR A 159 3.61 -9.23 -9.63
N VAL A 160 3.71 -10.00 -10.72
CA VAL A 160 2.91 -11.23 -10.91
C VAL A 160 3.50 -12.38 -10.10
N THR A 161 4.82 -12.45 -9.97
CA THR A 161 5.53 -13.54 -9.30
C THR A 161 6.73 -13.05 -8.50
N LEU A 162 7.14 -13.84 -7.51
CA LEU A 162 8.35 -13.60 -6.73
C LEU A 162 9.60 -13.59 -7.61
N GLU A 163 9.64 -14.43 -8.63
CA GLU A 163 10.77 -14.49 -9.57
C GLU A 163 10.88 -13.20 -10.40
N GLN A 164 9.77 -12.57 -10.77
CA GLN A 164 9.79 -11.26 -11.45
C GLN A 164 10.42 -10.18 -10.56
N TYR A 165 10.06 -10.16 -9.27
CA TYR A 165 10.67 -9.25 -8.31
C TYR A 165 12.17 -9.53 -8.14
N ARG A 166 12.56 -10.80 -8.01
CA ARG A 166 13.97 -11.21 -7.91
C ARG A 166 14.79 -10.80 -9.12
N GLN A 167 14.21 -10.84 -10.32
CA GLN A 167 14.86 -10.35 -11.54
C GLN A 167 15.03 -8.84 -11.52
N LYS A 168 14.00 -8.08 -11.10
CA LYS A 168 14.10 -6.61 -10.93
C LYS A 168 15.21 -6.23 -9.95
N LEU A 169 15.35 -6.97 -8.83
CA LEU A 169 16.46 -6.80 -7.88
C LEU A 169 17.85 -7.11 -8.46
N LYS A 170 17.97 -7.75 -9.63
CA LYS A 170 19.28 -8.05 -10.26
C LYS A 170 19.60 -7.12 -11.42
N THR A 171 18.60 -6.46 -11.96
CA THR A 171 18.71 -5.52 -13.08
C THR A 171 17.94 -4.26 -12.74
N PRO A 172 18.53 -3.32 -12.00
CA PRO A 172 17.90 -2.04 -11.75
C PRO A 172 17.81 -1.32 -13.10
N ASP A 173 16.61 -1.05 -13.59
CA ASP A 173 16.45 -0.19 -14.76
C ASP A 173 16.99 1.20 -14.40
N ALA A 174 18.01 1.65 -15.12
CA ALA A 174 18.65 2.96 -14.95
C ALA A 174 17.73 4.19 -15.19
N ALA A 175 16.42 3.96 -15.41
CA ALA A 175 15.44 4.98 -15.79
C ALA A 175 14.35 5.24 -14.74
N GLU A 176 14.20 4.39 -13.71
CA GLU A 176 13.27 4.62 -12.58
C GLU A 176 14.01 5.09 -11.32
N ASP A 177 15.27 5.50 -11.47
CA ASP A 177 16.16 5.92 -10.40
C ASP A 177 15.89 7.37 -9.96
N THR A 178 14.64 7.63 -9.61
CA THR A 178 14.35 8.48 -8.47
C THR A 178 13.92 7.55 -7.34
N LEU A 179 14.92 6.89 -6.73
CA LEU A 179 14.86 6.54 -5.32
C LEU A 179 14.43 7.80 -4.56
N ALA A 180 13.12 7.98 -4.37
CA ALA A 180 12.66 8.81 -3.29
C ALA A 180 13.00 8.02 -2.03
N PRO A 181 13.88 8.51 -1.15
CA PRO A 181 14.14 7.91 0.17
C PRO A 181 12.91 8.00 1.11
N GLY A 182 11.68 8.04 0.57
CA GLY A 182 10.43 8.27 1.27
C GLY A 182 9.57 7.03 1.51
N SER A 183 9.86 5.86 0.91
CA SER A 183 9.11 4.64 1.25
C SER A 183 9.61 3.94 2.52
N LEU A 184 10.75 4.40 3.07
CA LEU A 184 11.35 3.91 4.32
C LEU A 184 10.81 4.60 5.58
N ILE A 185 9.80 5.47 5.46
CA ILE A 185 9.14 6.08 6.62
C ILE A 185 7.67 6.39 6.29
N SER A 186 6.78 5.48 6.65
CA SER A 186 5.41 5.86 7.03
C SER A 186 4.93 5.02 8.22
N SER A 187 5.70 5.12 9.31
CA SER A 187 5.19 4.93 10.66
C SER A 187 5.30 6.26 11.38
N THR A 188 4.27 7.10 11.31
CA THR A 188 3.73 7.98 12.38
C THR A 188 2.53 8.74 11.79
N ILE A 189 1.30 8.29 12.05
CA ILE A 189 0.27 8.87 12.96
C ILE A 189 -0.83 7.80 13.10
#